data_AF-A0A920N8W6-F1
#
_entry.id   AF-A0A920N8W6-F1
#
_cell.length_a   1.000
_cell.length_b   1.000
_cell.length_c   1.000
_cell.angle_alpha   90.00
_cell.angle_beta   90.00
_cell.angle_gamma   90.00
#
_symmetry.space_group_name_H-M   'P 1'
#
loop_
_entity.id
_entity.type
_entity.pdbx_description
1 polymer ?
#
loop_
_entity_poly.entity_id
_entity_poly.type
_entity_poly.pdbx_seq_one_letter_code
_entity_poly.pdbx_strand_id
1 'polypeptide(L)'
;MPKLATNGETTVTPPSNGGVAATIDILMSLLDRVVREQVGESLAETTDQIRRLSAGRRNGAPSAEARLMDVLQALDRSEMRSVIRWLSLFFDLANVAEDQQRITVLKSRSVTARATGEERSESIDAAIRQLRRHGLDANDMQQWLDRLWIEPVFTAHPSEAKRRTTRQLLRRVRELLPGLSGDDSRDVERELLANLTVLWQCDLVRPDRPPVMSEVNRGVYFASTLWDVVPKTYQEFRRALAASYPNTTSRSPVSCPSAHGSAVTGMATRL
;
A
#
# COMPACT_ATOMS: atom_id res chain seq x y z
N MET A 1 12.48 50.78 -25.37
CA MET A 1 11.89 49.42 -25.44
C MET A 1 12.79 48.44 -24.69
N PRO A 2 12.40 48.01 -23.48
CA PRO A 2 13.11 46.95 -22.75
C PRO A 2 12.36 45.61 -22.79
N LYS A 3 13.13 44.52 -22.73
CA LYS A 3 12.72 43.11 -22.86
C LYS A 3 11.86 42.66 -21.67
N LEU A 4 10.82 41.87 -21.98
CA LEU A 4 9.97 41.18 -21.02
C LEU A 4 10.81 40.19 -20.18
N ALA A 5 10.62 40.24 -18.87
CA ALA A 5 11.03 39.19 -17.95
C ALA A 5 10.04 38.02 -18.05
N THR A 6 10.53 36.85 -18.41
CA THR A 6 9.80 35.58 -18.37
C THR A 6 9.73 35.07 -16.93
N ASN A 7 8.51 34.80 -16.47
CA ASN A 7 8.20 34.25 -15.15
C ASN A 7 8.94 32.94 -14.91
N GLY A 8 9.48 32.80 -13.69
CA GLY A 8 10.18 31.60 -13.23
C GLY A 8 9.25 30.39 -13.15
N GLU A 9 9.50 29.40 -14.00
CA GLU A 9 9.01 28.04 -13.83
C GLU A 9 9.64 27.48 -12.54
N THR A 10 8.80 27.17 -11.56
CA THR A 10 9.23 26.47 -10.34
C THR A 10 9.43 25.01 -10.70
N THR A 11 10.63 24.66 -11.16
CA THR A 11 11.00 23.28 -11.43
C THR A 11 11.12 22.53 -10.10
N VAL A 12 10.12 21.68 -9.83
CA VAL A 12 10.18 20.72 -8.71
C VAL A 12 11.35 19.79 -9.00
N THR A 13 12.44 19.97 -8.25
CA THR A 13 13.64 19.14 -8.36
C THR A 13 13.34 17.79 -7.69
N PRO A 14 13.48 16.64 -8.37
CA PRO A 14 13.15 15.36 -7.76
C PRO A 14 14.24 14.98 -6.75
N PRO A 15 13.88 14.58 -5.51
CA PRO A 15 14.86 14.07 -4.56
C PRO A 15 15.33 12.69 -5.02
N SER A 16 16.65 12.53 -5.15
CA SER A 16 17.31 11.24 -5.27
C SER A 16 17.03 10.40 -4.02
N ASN A 17 16.58 9.15 -4.20
CA ASN A 17 16.15 8.23 -3.13
C ASN A 17 14.97 8.71 -2.26
N GLY A 18 13.87 9.16 -2.88
CA GLY A 18 12.67 9.58 -2.16
C GLY A 18 12.06 8.46 -1.32
N GLY A 19 12.25 8.50 0.01
CA GLY A 19 11.48 7.68 0.95
C GLY A 19 10.00 8.06 0.94
N VAL A 20 9.18 7.35 1.74
CA VAL A 20 7.72 7.56 1.84
C VAL A 20 7.34 9.03 1.91
N ALA A 21 8.03 9.81 2.75
CA ALA A 21 7.75 11.24 2.94
C ALA A 21 7.85 12.05 1.64
N ALA A 22 8.88 11.84 0.83
CA ALA A 22 9.05 12.55 -0.44
C ALA A 22 7.94 12.18 -1.43
N THR A 23 7.54 10.90 -1.49
CA THR A 23 6.42 10.46 -2.32
C THR A 23 5.09 11.09 -1.87
N ILE A 24 4.87 11.16 -0.55
CA ILE A 24 3.70 11.85 0.01
C ILE A 24 3.72 13.32 -0.40
N ASP A 25 4.84 14.02 -0.23
CA ASP A 25 4.96 15.44 -0.57
C ASP A 25 4.65 15.72 -2.04
N ILE A 26 5.14 14.86 -2.95
CA ILE A 26 4.81 14.96 -4.39
C ILE A 26 3.31 14.75 -4.62
N LEU A 27 2.72 13.69 -4.07
CA LEU A 27 1.28 13.43 -4.23
C LEU A 27 0.43 14.56 -3.64
N MET A 28 0.85 15.16 -2.54
CA MET A 28 0.15 16.29 -1.92
C MET A 28 0.26 17.56 -2.75
N SER A 29 1.44 17.85 -3.30
CA SER A 29 1.62 18.94 -4.26
C SER A 29 0.67 18.82 -5.47
N LEU A 30 0.55 17.61 -6.03
CA LEU A 30 -0.36 17.34 -7.14
C LEU A 30 -1.84 17.44 -6.72
N LEU A 31 -2.19 16.95 -5.53
CA LEU A 31 -3.55 17.09 -5.00
C LEU A 31 -3.92 18.56 -4.78
N ASP A 32 -3.01 19.37 -4.22
CA ASP A 32 -3.23 20.79 -3.99
C ASP A 32 -3.44 21.54 -5.30
N ARG A 33 -2.71 21.17 -6.36
CA ARG A 33 -2.95 21.69 -7.70
C ARG A 33 -4.35 21.35 -8.21
N VAL A 34 -4.80 20.11 -8.04
CA VAL A 34 -6.18 19.71 -8.39
C VAL A 34 -7.20 20.51 -7.57
N VAL A 35 -6.98 20.70 -6.27
CA VAL A 35 -7.88 21.49 -5.41
C VAL A 35 -7.99 22.94 -5.89
N ARG A 36 -6.86 23.58 -6.19
CA ARG A 36 -6.84 24.95 -6.74
C ARG A 36 -7.59 25.04 -8.06
N GLU A 37 -7.37 24.09 -8.98
CA GLU A 37 -8.01 24.07 -10.29
C GLU A 37 -9.52 23.78 -10.22
N GLN A 38 -9.96 22.93 -9.27
CA GLN A 38 -11.35 22.46 -9.20
C GLN A 38 -12.26 23.30 -8.29
N VAL A 39 -11.71 23.92 -7.24
CA VAL A 39 -12.50 24.66 -6.25
C VAL A 39 -12.01 26.09 -6.08
N GLY A 40 -10.70 26.32 -6.17
CA GLY A 40 -10.09 27.63 -6.05
C GLY A 40 -9.06 27.72 -4.92
N GLU A 41 -8.38 28.88 -4.85
CA GLU A 41 -7.25 29.09 -3.94
C GLU A 41 -7.66 29.04 -2.46
N SER A 42 -8.86 29.54 -2.10
CA SER A 42 -9.29 29.61 -0.70
C SER A 42 -9.34 28.24 -0.01
N LEU A 43 -9.77 27.19 -0.72
CA LEU A 43 -9.80 25.84 -0.17
C LEU A 43 -8.39 25.25 -0.04
N ALA A 44 -7.50 25.52 -1.01
CA ALA A 44 -6.11 25.10 -0.93
C ALA A 44 -5.40 25.74 0.27
N GLU A 45 -5.61 27.02 0.51
CA GLU A 45 -5.10 27.74 1.68
C GLU A 45 -5.65 27.16 3.00
N THR A 46 -6.95 26.89 3.03
CA THR A 46 -7.64 26.30 4.20
C THR A 46 -7.08 24.93 4.54
N THR A 47 -6.93 24.06 3.54
CA THR A 47 -6.42 22.70 3.74
C THR A 47 -4.94 22.69 4.15
N ASP A 48 -4.11 23.56 3.59
CA ASP A 48 -2.72 23.73 4.04
C ASP A 48 -2.65 24.32 5.47
N GLN A 49 -3.53 25.27 5.83
CA GLN A 49 -3.64 25.76 7.20
C GLN A 49 -4.00 24.64 8.19
N ILE A 50 -4.98 23.79 7.85
CA ILE A 50 -5.36 22.62 8.64
C ILE A 50 -4.16 21.67 8.81
N ARG A 51 -3.41 21.38 7.73
CA ARG A 51 -2.22 20.51 7.78
C ARG A 51 -1.14 21.07 8.70
N ARG A 52 -0.81 22.36 8.56
CA ARG A 52 0.21 23.05 9.38
C ARG A 52 -0.18 23.07 10.86
N LEU A 53 -1.43 23.39 11.17
CA LEU A 53 -1.92 23.41 12.55
C LEU A 53 -1.96 22.00 13.17
N SER A 54 -2.34 20.99 12.39
CA SER A 54 -2.32 19.59 12.82
C SER A 54 -0.89 19.10 13.12
N ALA A 55 0.08 19.45 12.28
CA ALA A 55 1.50 19.17 12.52
C ALA A 55 2.02 19.92 13.75
N GLY A 56 1.66 21.21 13.89
CA GLY A 56 2.00 22.01 15.05
C GLY A 56 1.46 21.40 16.35
N ARG A 57 0.20 20.96 16.37
CA ARG A 57 -0.39 20.25 17.51
C ARG A 57 0.40 18.99 17.87
N ARG A 58 0.76 18.17 16.87
CA ARG A 58 1.56 16.95 17.08
C ARG A 58 2.93 17.25 17.71
N ASN A 59 3.54 18.37 17.34
CA ASN A 59 4.83 18.82 17.84
C ASN A 59 4.74 19.63 19.15
N GLY A 60 3.56 19.74 19.76
CA GLY A 60 3.36 20.47 21.01
C GLY A 60 3.39 22.00 20.87
N ALA A 61 3.17 22.53 19.67
CA ALA A 61 3.16 23.98 19.45
C ALA A 61 2.00 24.64 20.25
N PRO A 62 2.27 25.69 21.04
CA PRO A 62 1.24 26.39 21.79
C PRO A 62 0.10 26.89 20.90
N SER A 63 -1.13 26.77 21.39
CA SER A 63 -2.35 27.25 20.73
C SER A 63 -2.64 26.65 19.34
N ALA A 64 -1.90 25.63 18.88
CA ALA A 64 -2.15 24.99 17.59
C ALA A 64 -3.50 24.26 17.58
N GLU A 65 -3.86 23.60 18.68
CA GLU A 65 -5.17 22.96 18.86
C GLU A 65 -6.32 23.97 18.85
N ALA A 66 -6.22 25.04 19.64
CA ALA A 66 -7.24 26.08 19.69
C ALA A 66 -7.46 26.71 18.29
N ARG A 67 -6.38 27.12 17.61
CA ARG A 67 -6.48 27.69 16.25
C ARG A 67 -7.02 26.70 15.22
N LEU A 68 -6.70 25.41 15.34
CA LEU A 68 -7.28 24.39 14.46
C LEU A 68 -8.80 24.30 14.66
N MET A 69 -9.27 24.33 15.91
CA MET A 69 -10.70 24.34 16.21
C MET A 69 -11.39 25.58 15.66
N ASP A 70 -10.78 26.76 15.78
CA ASP A 70 -11.33 28.00 15.23
C ASP A 70 -11.52 27.91 13.70
N VAL A 71 -10.51 27.41 12.99
CA VAL A 71 -10.58 27.20 11.53
C VAL A 71 -11.71 26.24 11.18
N LEU A 72 -11.81 25.10 11.86
CA LEU A 72 -12.84 24.08 11.59
C LEU A 72 -14.25 24.58 11.91
N GLN A 73 -14.41 25.42 12.93
CA GLN A 73 -15.71 26.01 13.30
C GLN A 73 -16.16 27.12 12.36
N ALA A 74 -15.22 27.79 11.68
CA ALA A 74 -15.51 28.84 10.71
C ALA A 74 -15.98 28.30 9.35
N LEU A 75 -15.75 27.01 9.04
CA LEU A 75 -16.13 26.40 7.76
C LEU A 75 -17.64 26.32 7.60
N ASP A 76 -18.14 26.73 6.45
CA ASP A 76 -19.51 26.46 6.06
C ASP A 76 -19.72 24.97 5.68
N ARG A 77 -20.97 24.59 5.42
CA ARG A 77 -21.30 23.19 5.08
C ARG A 77 -20.65 22.69 3.78
N SER A 78 -20.44 23.57 2.80
CA SER A 78 -19.83 23.24 1.52
C SER A 78 -18.32 23.08 1.66
N GLU A 79 -17.68 24.02 2.36
CA GLU A 79 -16.25 23.99 2.68
C GLU A 79 -15.92 22.77 3.52
N MET A 80 -16.71 22.48 4.55
CA MET A 80 -16.52 21.32 5.41
C MET A 80 -16.58 20.00 4.62
N ARG A 81 -17.51 19.85 3.67
CA ARG A 81 -17.55 18.68 2.78
C ARG A 81 -16.29 18.57 1.93
N SER A 82 -15.80 19.69 1.43
CA SER A 82 -14.60 19.74 0.58
C SER A 82 -13.34 19.40 1.38
N VAL A 83 -13.23 19.89 2.62
CA VAL A 83 -12.17 19.54 3.57
C VAL A 83 -12.21 18.05 3.94
N ILE A 84 -13.40 17.49 4.23
CA ILE A 84 -13.55 16.05 4.51
C ILE A 84 -13.09 15.21 3.31
N ARG A 85 -13.45 15.64 2.09
CA ARG A 85 -13.02 14.98 0.86
C ARG A 85 -11.51 15.04 0.68
N TRP A 86 -10.91 16.22 0.86
CA TRP A 86 -9.47 16.42 0.79
C TRP A 86 -8.75 15.55 1.82
N LEU A 87 -9.20 15.53 3.08
CA LEU A 87 -8.63 14.67 4.13
C LEU A 87 -8.73 13.17 3.76
N SER A 88 -9.85 12.75 3.19
CA SER A 88 -10.03 11.36 2.75
C SER A 88 -9.03 11.00 1.64
N LEU A 89 -8.84 11.88 0.65
CA LEU A 89 -7.85 11.67 -0.41
C LEU A 89 -6.41 11.75 0.11
N PHE A 90 -6.13 12.67 1.04
CA PHE A 90 -4.84 12.78 1.72
C PHE A 90 -4.42 11.42 2.31
N PHE A 91 -5.30 10.81 3.12
CA PHE A 91 -4.99 9.52 3.75
C PHE A 91 -4.90 8.39 2.73
N ASP A 92 -5.70 8.41 1.68
CA ASP A 92 -5.65 7.41 0.61
C ASP A 92 -4.33 7.46 -0.16
N LEU A 93 -3.85 8.67 -0.46
CA LEU A 93 -2.59 8.89 -1.15
C LEU A 93 -1.38 8.60 -0.25
N ALA A 94 -1.47 8.91 1.05
CA ALA A 94 -0.46 8.50 2.03
C ALA A 94 -0.31 6.98 2.09
N ASN A 95 -1.43 6.24 2.15
CA ASN A 95 -1.43 4.78 2.09
C ASN A 95 -0.83 4.27 0.77
N VAL A 96 -1.14 4.90 -0.36
CA VAL A 96 -0.56 4.54 -1.66
C VAL A 96 0.95 4.74 -1.68
N ALA A 97 1.46 5.84 -1.11
CA ALA A 97 2.89 6.11 -1.00
C ALA A 97 3.61 5.06 -0.12
N GLU A 98 3.01 4.70 1.02
CA GLU A 98 3.53 3.67 1.91
C GLU A 98 3.56 2.28 1.25
N ASP A 99 2.46 1.89 0.60
CA ASP A 99 2.37 0.65 -0.18
C ASP A 99 3.46 0.59 -1.24
N GLN A 100 3.66 1.70 -1.97
CA GLN A 100 4.64 1.75 -3.04
C GLN A 100 6.06 1.64 -2.50
N GLN A 101 6.37 2.31 -1.39
CA GLN A 101 7.67 2.16 -0.75
C GLN A 101 7.88 0.72 -0.27
N ARG A 102 6.85 0.09 0.31
CA ARG A 102 6.92 -1.31 0.72
C ARG A 102 7.25 -2.22 -0.47
N ILE A 103 6.62 -2.01 -1.62
CA ILE A 103 6.93 -2.74 -2.86
C ILE A 103 8.39 -2.50 -3.28
N THR A 104 8.84 -1.25 -3.28
CA THR A 104 10.22 -0.88 -3.64
C THR A 104 11.25 -1.54 -2.72
N VAL A 105 11.04 -1.50 -1.41
CA VAL A 105 11.91 -2.13 -0.39
C VAL A 105 11.92 -3.65 -0.55
N LEU A 106 10.76 -4.28 -0.76
CA LEU A 106 10.70 -5.72 -0.99
C LEU A 106 11.45 -6.09 -2.27
N LYS A 107 11.31 -5.31 -3.35
CA LYS A 107 12.00 -5.54 -4.62
C LYS A 107 13.50 -5.35 -4.49
N SER A 108 13.98 -4.33 -3.78
CA SER A 108 15.41 -4.10 -3.56
C SER A 108 16.04 -5.22 -2.74
N ARG A 109 15.44 -5.60 -1.60
CA ARG A 109 15.83 -6.79 -0.82
C ARG A 109 15.87 -8.04 -1.70
N SER A 110 14.91 -8.15 -2.63
CA SER A 110 14.82 -9.29 -3.53
C SER A 110 16.00 -9.39 -4.50
N VAL A 111 16.47 -8.25 -5.00
CA VAL A 111 17.59 -8.11 -5.94
C VAL A 111 18.91 -8.29 -5.22
N THR A 112 19.10 -7.61 -4.08
CA THR A 112 20.32 -7.72 -3.26
C THR A 112 20.56 -9.17 -2.87
N ALA A 113 19.56 -9.87 -2.33
CA ALA A 113 19.69 -11.28 -1.96
C ALA A 113 20.11 -12.20 -3.12
N ARG A 114 19.65 -11.91 -4.35
CA ARG A 114 20.09 -12.67 -5.54
C ARG A 114 21.52 -12.35 -5.95
N ALA A 115 21.95 -11.10 -5.78
CA ALA A 115 23.26 -10.62 -6.21
C ALA A 115 24.37 -10.99 -5.22
N THR A 116 24.11 -10.87 -3.91
CA THR A 116 25.10 -11.17 -2.85
C THR A 116 25.06 -12.62 -2.38
N GLY A 117 24.03 -13.38 -2.78
CA GLY A 117 23.75 -14.70 -2.22
C GLY A 117 23.29 -14.65 -0.77
N GLU A 118 23.08 -13.45 -0.20
CA GLU A 118 22.61 -13.27 1.16
C GLU A 118 21.11 -13.57 1.29
N GLU A 119 20.72 -13.97 2.49
CA GLU A 119 19.35 -14.35 2.81
C GLU A 119 18.42 -13.13 2.81
N ARG A 120 17.20 -13.31 2.27
CA ARG A 120 16.13 -12.33 2.51
C ARG A 120 15.67 -12.47 3.95
N SER A 121 15.97 -11.49 4.80
CA SER A 121 15.38 -11.41 6.13
C SER A 121 13.85 -11.44 6.04
N GLU A 122 13.21 -12.10 7.01
CA GLU A 122 11.74 -12.25 7.07
C GLU A 122 11.14 -13.10 5.92
N SER A 123 11.93 -13.98 5.31
CA SER A 123 11.47 -14.96 4.31
C SER A 123 11.29 -16.36 4.88
N ILE A 124 10.57 -17.21 4.13
CA ILE A 124 10.40 -18.64 4.45
C ILE A 124 11.76 -19.36 4.52
N ASP A 125 12.66 -19.04 3.58
CA ASP A 125 14.02 -19.59 3.55
C ASP A 125 14.82 -19.21 4.81
N ALA A 126 14.80 -17.92 5.18
CA ALA A 126 15.46 -17.45 6.40
C ALA A 126 14.91 -18.13 7.66
N ALA A 127 13.58 -18.30 7.75
CA ALA A 127 12.94 -18.97 8.88
C ALA A 127 13.35 -20.45 8.99
N ILE A 128 13.33 -21.20 7.88
CA ILE A 128 13.73 -22.62 7.87
C ILE A 128 15.21 -22.78 8.24
N ARG A 129 16.09 -21.93 7.68
CA ARG A 129 17.52 -21.94 8.01
C ARG A 129 17.78 -21.56 9.46
N GLN A 130 17.03 -20.60 10.00
CA GLN A 130 17.11 -20.22 11.41
C GLN A 130 16.74 -21.41 12.30
N LEU A 131 15.64 -22.12 12.01
CA LEU A 131 15.26 -23.33 12.75
C LEU A 131 16.34 -24.41 12.69
N ARG A 132 16.94 -24.64 11.51
CA ARG A 132 18.09 -25.55 11.37
C ARG A 132 19.29 -25.11 12.21
N ARG A 133 19.62 -23.81 12.22
CA ARG A 133 20.70 -23.24 13.04
C ARG A 133 20.46 -23.42 14.54
N HIS A 134 19.20 -23.46 14.97
CA HIS A 134 18.81 -23.78 16.35
C HIS A 134 18.80 -25.29 16.66
N GLY A 135 19.25 -26.14 15.73
CA GLY A 135 19.42 -27.57 15.96
C GLY A 135 18.19 -28.42 15.63
N LEU A 136 17.17 -27.87 14.98
CA LEU A 136 16.03 -28.66 14.51
C LEU A 136 16.50 -29.60 13.39
N ASP A 137 16.37 -30.91 13.60
CA ASP A 137 16.77 -31.90 12.60
C ASP A 137 15.67 -32.12 11.55
N ALA A 138 15.95 -32.93 10.52
CA ALA A 138 15.02 -33.17 9.43
C ALA A 138 13.74 -33.92 9.88
N ASN A 139 13.85 -34.79 10.88
CA ASN A 139 12.73 -35.60 11.37
C ASN A 139 11.79 -34.73 12.22
N ASP A 140 12.35 -33.91 13.10
CA ASP A 140 11.61 -32.93 13.89
C ASP A 140 10.91 -31.92 12.98
N MET A 141 11.62 -31.43 11.95
CA MET A 141 11.01 -30.55 10.94
C MET A 141 9.82 -31.25 10.26
N GLN A 142 9.96 -32.50 9.80
CA GLN A 142 8.85 -33.21 9.16
C GLN A 142 7.64 -33.37 10.09
N GLN A 143 7.85 -33.75 11.36
CA GLN A 143 6.76 -33.86 12.34
C GLN A 143 6.03 -32.54 12.58
N TRP A 144 6.75 -31.41 12.53
CA TRP A 144 6.14 -30.09 12.59
C TRP A 144 5.31 -29.77 11.34
N LEU A 145 5.83 -30.09 10.16
CA LEU A 145 5.13 -29.86 8.89
C LEU A 145 3.86 -30.71 8.77
N ASP A 146 3.87 -31.94 9.25
CA ASP A 146 2.71 -32.84 9.25
C ASP A 146 1.55 -32.29 10.10
N ARG A 147 1.85 -31.37 11.03
CA ARG A 147 0.88 -30.72 11.92
C ARG A 147 0.60 -29.26 11.54
N LEU A 148 1.32 -28.72 10.56
CA LEU A 148 1.21 -27.32 10.17
C LEU A 148 -0.08 -27.11 9.37
N TRP A 149 -1.04 -26.43 9.99
CA TRP A 149 -2.31 -26.05 9.37
C TRP A 149 -2.48 -24.54 9.43
N ILE A 150 -2.62 -23.91 8.26
CA ILE A 150 -2.86 -22.47 8.14
C ILE A 150 -4.21 -22.29 7.45
N GLU A 151 -5.16 -21.70 8.17
CA GLU A 151 -6.51 -21.41 7.67
C GLU A 151 -6.78 -19.90 7.71
N PRO A 152 -6.63 -19.20 6.58
CA PRO A 152 -6.98 -17.79 6.50
C PRO A 152 -8.50 -17.60 6.65
N VAL A 153 -8.93 -16.90 7.70
CA VAL A 153 -10.34 -16.53 7.87
C VAL A 153 -10.55 -15.15 7.28
N PHE A 154 -11.32 -15.07 6.20
CA PHE A 154 -11.71 -13.80 5.61
C PHE A 154 -12.92 -13.24 6.35
N THR A 155 -12.70 -12.15 7.08
CA THR A 155 -13.78 -11.39 7.69
C THR A 155 -14.22 -10.29 6.73
N ALA A 156 -15.52 -10.09 6.58
CA ALA A 156 -16.01 -8.84 6.00
C ALA A 156 -15.60 -7.70 6.94
N HIS A 157 -14.62 -6.89 6.53
CA HIS A 157 -14.28 -5.70 7.31
C HIS A 157 -15.36 -4.63 7.03
N PRO A 158 -16.08 -4.12 8.05
CA PRO A 158 -17.19 -3.17 7.87
C PRO A 158 -16.78 -1.84 7.22
N SER A 159 -15.48 -1.56 7.10
CA SER A 159 -14.97 -0.25 6.67
C SER A 159 -14.55 -0.15 5.21
N GLU A 160 -14.68 -1.20 4.39
CA GLU A 160 -14.39 -1.06 2.97
C GLU A 160 -15.59 -0.49 2.21
N ALA A 161 -15.98 0.73 2.62
CA ALA A 161 -17.02 1.55 2.01
C ALA A 161 -16.56 2.20 0.69
N LYS A 162 -15.28 2.05 0.33
CA LYS A 162 -14.71 2.58 -0.92
C LYS A 162 -15.28 1.87 -2.14
N ARG A 163 -15.64 2.66 -3.15
CA ARG A 163 -16.15 2.12 -4.43
C ARG A 163 -15.04 1.35 -5.17
N ARG A 164 -15.43 0.38 -6.01
CA ARG A 164 -14.49 -0.39 -6.85
C ARG A 164 -13.68 0.53 -7.77
N THR A 165 -14.32 1.54 -8.33
CA THR A 165 -13.70 2.57 -9.17
C THR A 165 -12.62 3.35 -8.41
N THR A 166 -12.89 3.79 -7.18
CA THR A 166 -11.91 4.45 -6.31
C THR A 166 -10.68 3.57 -6.09
N ARG A 167 -10.88 2.27 -5.78
CA ARG A 167 -9.76 1.33 -5.62
C ARG A 167 -8.93 1.18 -6.92
N GLN A 168 -9.59 1.14 -8.07
CA GLN A 168 -8.91 1.04 -9.37
C GLN A 168 -8.08 2.29 -9.68
N LEU A 169 -8.62 3.49 -9.41
CA LEU A 169 -7.89 4.75 -9.58
C LEU A 169 -6.69 4.86 -8.63
N LEU A 170 -6.85 4.52 -7.34
CA LEU A 170 -5.74 4.49 -6.38
C LEU A 170 -4.65 3.48 -6.79
N ARG A 171 -5.05 2.32 -7.33
CA ARG A 171 -4.10 1.37 -7.92
C ARG A 171 -3.36 1.97 -9.11
N ARG A 172 -4.05 2.68 -10.00
CA ARG A 172 -3.42 3.34 -11.15
C ARG A 172 -2.42 4.40 -10.72
N VAL A 173 -2.77 5.24 -9.74
CA VAL A 173 -1.86 6.20 -9.11
C VAL A 173 -0.60 5.50 -8.60
N ARG A 174 -0.74 4.40 -7.87
CA ARG A 174 0.39 3.60 -7.37
C ARG A 174 1.29 3.06 -8.49
N GLU A 175 0.69 2.55 -9.57
CA GLU A 175 1.42 2.01 -10.73
C GLU A 175 2.20 3.09 -11.50
N LEU A 176 1.75 4.34 -11.48
CA LEU A 176 2.39 5.47 -12.14
C LEU A 176 3.56 6.05 -11.34
N LEU A 177 3.55 5.93 -10.00
CA LEU A 177 4.58 6.51 -9.12
C LEU A 177 6.04 6.21 -9.52
N PRO A 178 6.43 4.98 -9.93
CA PRO A 178 7.78 4.70 -10.41
C PRO A 178 8.24 5.56 -11.58
N GLY A 179 7.30 5.99 -12.44
CA GLY A 179 7.60 6.77 -13.64
C GLY A 179 7.97 8.22 -13.37
N LEU A 180 7.71 8.74 -12.16
CA LEU A 180 8.03 10.13 -11.79
C LEU A 180 9.53 10.43 -11.73
N SER A 181 10.37 9.41 -11.60
CA SER A 181 11.83 9.57 -11.57
C SER A 181 12.52 9.31 -12.92
N GLY A 182 11.75 9.01 -13.98
CA GLY A 182 12.28 8.70 -15.31
C GLY A 182 12.20 9.85 -16.32
N ASP A 183 12.71 9.61 -17.52
CA ASP A 183 12.73 10.59 -18.63
C ASP A 183 11.31 11.05 -19.04
N ASP A 184 10.31 10.18 -18.90
CA ASP A 184 8.90 10.45 -19.22
C ASP A 184 8.11 11.11 -18.05
N SER A 185 8.80 11.63 -17.04
CA SER A 185 8.19 12.17 -15.80
C SER A 185 7.06 13.17 -16.05
N ARG A 186 7.15 14.01 -17.11
CA ARG A 186 6.11 14.99 -17.47
C ARG A 186 4.82 14.37 -17.99
N ASP A 187 4.90 13.25 -18.72
CA ASP A 187 3.71 12.53 -19.18
C ASP A 187 3.06 11.80 -18.01
N VAL A 188 3.87 11.18 -17.15
CA VAL A 188 3.42 10.51 -15.93
C VAL A 188 2.75 11.48 -14.97
N GLU A 189 3.31 12.67 -14.75
CA GLU A 189 2.70 13.70 -13.91
C GLU A 189 1.33 14.14 -14.46
N ARG A 190 1.22 14.34 -15.78
CA ARG A 190 -0.07 14.66 -16.42
C ARG A 190 -1.10 13.55 -16.22
N GLU A 191 -0.70 12.29 -16.35
CA GLU A 191 -1.60 11.16 -16.10
C GLU A 191 -2.01 11.06 -14.62
N LEU A 192 -1.08 11.32 -13.70
CA LEU A 192 -1.37 11.39 -12.27
C LEU A 192 -2.37 12.49 -11.93
N LEU A 193 -2.17 13.70 -12.45
CA LEU A 193 -3.11 14.81 -12.29
C LEU A 193 -4.49 14.45 -12.81
N ALA A 194 -4.58 13.82 -14.00
CA ALA A 194 -5.87 13.37 -14.53
C ALA A 194 -6.56 12.36 -13.59
N ASN A 195 -5.84 11.37 -13.08
CA ASN A 195 -6.38 10.39 -12.13
C ASN A 195 -6.80 11.05 -10.80
N LEU A 196 -6.02 12.00 -10.29
CA LEU A 196 -6.33 12.75 -9.07
C LEU A 196 -7.55 13.65 -9.25
N THR A 197 -7.72 14.28 -10.41
CA THR A 197 -8.93 15.05 -10.75
C THR A 197 -10.15 14.14 -10.79
N VAL A 198 -10.06 12.95 -11.37
CA VAL A 198 -11.18 11.98 -11.36
C VAL A 198 -11.48 11.52 -9.94
N LEU A 199 -10.47 11.25 -9.12
CA LEU A 199 -10.64 10.93 -7.70
C LEU A 199 -11.31 12.09 -6.94
N TRP A 200 -10.92 13.34 -7.22
CA TRP A 200 -11.54 14.54 -6.68
C TRP A 200 -12.98 14.75 -7.16
N GLN A 201 -13.40 14.19 -8.28
CA GLN A 201 -14.77 14.32 -8.77
C GLN A 201 -15.66 13.14 -8.35
N CYS A 202 -15.09 11.98 -8.03
CA CYS A 202 -15.84 10.78 -7.61
C CYS A 202 -16.18 10.74 -6.11
N ASP A 203 -17.40 10.32 -5.77
CA ASP A 203 -17.74 9.98 -4.38
C ASP A 203 -16.88 8.82 -3.86
N LEU A 204 -16.11 9.12 -2.82
CA LEU A 204 -15.12 8.17 -2.26
C LEU A 204 -15.78 7.04 -1.47
N VAL A 205 -16.97 7.30 -0.91
CA VAL A 205 -17.68 6.42 0.00
C VAL A 205 -19.04 6.07 -0.59
N ARG A 206 -19.51 4.83 -0.41
CA ARG A 206 -20.89 4.47 -0.72
C ARG A 206 -21.84 5.15 0.28
N PRO A 207 -22.94 5.77 -0.18
CA PRO A 207 -23.98 6.27 0.71
C PRO A 207 -24.72 5.15 1.46
N ASP A 208 -24.85 3.97 0.83
CA ASP A 208 -25.63 2.86 1.37
C ASP A 208 -24.79 1.63 1.74
N ARG A 209 -25.27 0.88 2.74
CA ARG A 209 -24.69 -0.41 3.14
C ARG A 209 -24.69 -1.36 1.93
N PRO A 210 -23.56 -2.01 1.61
CA PRO A 210 -23.51 -2.94 0.48
C PRO A 210 -24.50 -4.10 0.69
N PRO A 211 -25.20 -4.57 -0.36
CA PRO A 211 -26.04 -5.76 -0.27
C PRO A 211 -25.19 -7.01 0.00
N VAL A 212 -25.73 -8.01 0.70
CA VAL A 212 -25.02 -9.26 1.11
C VAL A 212 -24.30 -9.95 -0.08
N MET A 213 -24.88 -9.91 -1.28
CA MET A 213 -24.28 -10.47 -2.50
C MET A 213 -22.95 -9.80 -2.89
N SER A 214 -22.72 -8.56 -2.45
CA SER A 214 -21.44 -7.88 -2.64
C SER A 214 -20.36 -8.32 -1.66
N GLU A 215 -20.72 -8.96 -0.54
CA GLU A 215 -19.77 -9.59 0.40
C GLU A 215 -19.25 -10.91 -0.16
N VAL A 216 -20.13 -11.73 -0.75
CA VAL A 216 -19.74 -13.00 -1.42
C VAL A 216 -18.76 -12.74 -2.58
N ASN A 217 -19.01 -11.70 -3.38
CA ASN A 217 -18.09 -11.29 -4.46
C ASN A 217 -16.70 -10.84 -3.94
N ARG A 218 -16.58 -10.40 -2.68
CA ARG A 218 -15.26 -10.09 -2.08
C ARG A 218 -14.46 -11.36 -1.77
N GLY A 219 -15.12 -12.42 -1.30
CA GLY A 219 -14.48 -13.72 -1.13
C GLY A 219 -13.88 -14.23 -2.44
N VAL A 220 -14.62 -14.09 -3.54
CA VAL A 220 -14.14 -14.43 -4.90
C VAL A 220 -12.95 -13.57 -5.34
N TYR A 221 -12.92 -12.28 -4.96
CA TYR A 221 -11.78 -11.42 -5.26
C TYR A 221 -10.49 -11.94 -4.61
N PHE A 222 -10.52 -12.31 -3.33
CA PHE A 222 -9.36 -12.90 -2.66
C PHE A 222 -8.97 -14.26 -3.23
N ALA A 223 -9.94 -15.06 -3.67
CA ALA A 223 -9.68 -16.36 -4.29
C ALA A 223 -8.75 -16.23 -5.51
N SER A 224 -8.94 -15.22 -6.37
CA SER A 224 -8.07 -15.00 -7.53
C SER A 224 -6.61 -14.73 -7.15
N THR A 225 -6.38 -13.91 -6.12
CA THR A 225 -5.02 -13.60 -5.64
C THR A 225 -4.39 -14.79 -4.93
N LEU A 226 -5.17 -15.51 -4.11
CA LEU A 226 -4.70 -16.73 -3.45
C LEU A 226 -4.32 -17.81 -4.45
N TRP A 227 -5.07 -17.96 -5.54
CA TRP A 227 -4.75 -18.91 -6.61
C TRP A 227 -3.36 -18.68 -7.20
N ASP A 228 -2.94 -17.43 -7.31
CA ASP A 228 -1.61 -17.07 -7.83
C ASP A 228 -0.50 -17.13 -6.77
N VAL A 229 -0.82 -16.83 -5.51
CA VAL A 229 0.18 -16.68 -4.43
C VAL A 229 0.47 -18.02 -3.76
N VAL A 230 -0.55 -18.81 -3.44
CA VAL A 230 -0.40 -20.07 -2.70
C VAL A 230 0.60 -21.02 -3.38
N PRO A 231 0.52 -21.29 -4.70
CA PRO A 231 1.49 -22.16 -5.35
C PRO A 231 2.94 -21.64 -5.27
N LYS A 232 3.12 -20.31 -5.35
CA LYS A 232 4.45 -19.67 -5.24
C LYS A 232 5.02 -19.85 -3.83
N THR A 233 4.20 -19.67 -2.80
CA THR A 233 4.57 -19.91 -1.41
C THR A 233 4.98 -21.37 -1.18
N TYR A 234 4.22 -22.34 -1.70
CA TYR A 234 4.59 -23.76 -1.62
C TYR A 234 5.91 -24.08 -2.33
N GLN A 235 6.17 -23.45 -3.48
CA GLN A 235 7.45 -23.62 -4.19
C GLN A 235 8.62 -23.02 -3.42
N GLU A 236 8.45 -21.85 -2.82
CA GLU A 236 9.46 -21.22 -1.96
C GLU A 236 9.79 -22.12 -0.76
N PHE A 237 8.76 -22.64 -0.10
CA PHE A 237 8.89 -23.57 1.02
C PHE A 237 9.69 -24.83 0.63
N ARG A 238 9.34 -25.47 -0.49
CA ARG A 238 10.02 -26.67 -0.98
C ARG A 238 11.50 -26.41 -1.29
N ARG A 239 11.80 -25.26 -1.91
CA ARG A 239 13.18 -24.86 -2.23
C ARG A 239 14.00 -24.64 -0.96
N ALA A 240 13.42 -23.94 0.02
CA ALA A 240 14.07 -23.69 1.31
C ALA A 240 14.36 -24.97 2.10
N LEU A 241 13.41 -25.91 2.13
CA LEU A 241 13.60 -27.23 2.74
C LEU A 241 14.70 -28.03 2.04
N ALA A 242 14.68 -28.11 0.71
CA ALA A 242 15.70 -28.85 -0.04
C ALA A 242 17.12 -28.28 0.17
N ALA A 243 17.23 -26.94 0.24
CA ALA A 243 18.51 -26.28 0.52
C ALA A 243 18.99 -26.50 1.96
N SER A 244 18.06 -26.54 2.92
CA SER A 244 18.35 -26.70 4.34
C SER A 244 18.46 -28.16 4.79
N TYR A 245 17.94 -29.13 4.06
CA TYR A 245 18.04 -30.55 4.42
C TYR A 245 18.41 -31.39 3.19
N PRO A 246 19.63 -31.23 2.64
CA PRO A 246 20.03 -31.85 1.37
C PRO A 246 20.28 -33.37 1.44
N ASN A 247 20.54 -33.91 2.64
CA ASN A 247 21.02 -35.29 2.85
C ASN A 247 20.01 -36.23 3.52
N THR A 248 18.71 -36.01 3.35
CA THR A 248 17.69 -36.96 3.84
C THR A 248 17.64 -38.21 2.94
N THR A 249 18.65 -39.07 3.05
CA THR A 249 18.81 -40.32 2.28
C THR A 249 18.11 -41.52 2.95
N SER A 250 17.14 -41.30 3.83
CA SER A 250 16.46 -42.37 4.55
C SER A 250 14.96 -42.09 4.66
N ARG A 251 14.21 -42.76 3.78
CA ARG A 251 12.76 -43.03 3.78
C ARG A 251 11.73 -41.93 3.53
N SER A 252 12.07 -40.64 3.57
CA SER A 252 11.30 -39.57 2.89
C SER A 252 12.10 -38.26 2.94
N PRO A 253 12.39 -37.57 1.81
CA PRO A 253 12.85 -36.18 1.88
C PRO A 253 11.83 -35.35 2.64
N VAL A 254 12.26 -34.30 3.36
CA VAL A 254 11.31 -33.40 4.04
C VAL A 254 10.37 -32.84 2.97
N SER A 255 9.14 -33.35 2.97
CA SER A 255 8.18 -33.13 1.92
C SER A 255 7.17 -32.13 2.45
N CYS A 256 6.95 -31.07 1.68
CA CYS A 256 5.86 -30.17 1.97
C CYS A 256 4.55 -30.98 1.90
N PRO A 257 3.64 -30.88 2.89
CA PRO A 257 2.37 -31.59 2.82
C PRO A 257 1.71 -31.30 1.48
N SER A 258 1.41 -32.35 0.73
CA SER A 258 0.80 -32.21 -0.59
C SER A 258 -0.55 -31.51 -0.43
N ALA A 259 -0.81 -30.51 -1.26
CA ALA A 259 -2.12 -29.83 -1.35
C ALA A 259 -3.30 -30.78 -1.68
N HIS A 260 -3.07 -32.09 -1.82
CA HIS A 260 -4.05 -33.13 -2.14
C HIS A 260 -4.31 -34.08 -0.97
N GLY A 261 -3.64 -33.91 0.17
CA GLY A 261 -3.86 -34.68 1.39
C GLY A 261 -3.98 -33.74 2.57
N SER A 262 -5.21 -33.38 2.92
CA SER A 262 -5.56 -32.67 4.16
C SER A 262 -4.85 -31.35 4.47
N ALA A 263 -4.28 -30.67 3.46
CA ALA A 263 -3.97 -29.24 3.46
C ALA A 263 -4.84 -28.53 2.42
N VAL A 264 -6.14 -28.84 2.42
CA VAL A 264 -7.12 -28.02 1.73
C VAL A 264 -7.16 -26.73 2.53
N THR A 265 -6.77 -25.61 1.94
CA THR A 265 -7.05 -24.28 2.49
C THR A 265 -8.56 -24.17 2.60
N GLY A 266 -9.13 -24.55 3.74
CA GLY A 266 -10.55 -24.45 4.01
C GLY A 266 -10.91 -22.97 4.00
N MET A 267 -11.68 -22.54 3.01
CA MET A 267 -12.27 -21.20 3.03
C MET A 267 -13.48 -21.23 3.96
N ALA A 268 -13.26 -21.03 5.25
CA ALA A 268 -14.35 -20.73 6.17
C ALA A 268 -14.77 -19.27 5.98
N THR A 269 -15.87 -19.06 5.25
CA THR A 269 -16.57 -17.77 5.27
C THR A 269 -17.52 -17.79 6.47
N ARG A 270 -17.17 -17.13 7.57
CA ARG A 270 -18.18 -16.79 8.60
C ARG A 270 -18.86 -15.51 8.14
N LEU A 271 -20.10 -15.66 7.65
CA LEU A 271 -21.06 -14.57 7.49
C LEU A 271 -21.63 -14.19 8.86
#